data_AF-A0A919NND6-F1
#
_entry.id   AF-A0A919NND6-F1
#
_cell.length_a   1.000
_cell.length_b   1.000
_cell.length_c   1.000
_cell.angle_alpha   90.00
_cell.angle_beta   90.00
_cell.angle_gamma   90.00
#
_symmetry.space_group_name_H-M   'P 1'
#
loop_
_entity.id
_entity.type
_entity.pdbx_description
1 polymer ?
#
loop_
_entity_poly.entity_id
_entity_poly.type
_entity_poly.pdbx_seq_one_letter_code
_entity_poly.pdbx_strand_id
1 'polypeptide(L)'
;MGDREYDFDTSVAHPARVYDYWLGGKDNFVPPGSFLAITQPASDVNAAQAAAGQQKYNSQVNTKQTRRTREQTAQFFDGLELVPPGVVQCHRWKPAPDADLSREVSDWAAVAQKIG
;
A
#
# COMPACT_ATOMS: atom_id res chain seq x y z
N MET A 1 -36.11 12.95 -30.86
CA MET A 1 -34.75 13.49 -31.02
C MET A 1 -34.13 13.39 -29.63
N GLY A 2 -33.26 12.40 -29.42
CA GLY A 2 -32.79 11.98 -28.09
C GLY A 2 -31.80 12.94 -27.44
N ASP A 3 -31.65 12.73 -26.13
CA ASP A 3 -30.82 13.45 -25.17
C ASP A 3 -29.37 13.66 -25.63
N ARG A 4 -28.82 14.84 -25.33
CA ARG A 4 -27.38 15.03 -25.25
C ARG A 4 -27.00 15.59 -23.88
N GLU A 5 -26.11 14.85 -23.24
CA GLU A 5 -25.37 15.15 -22.02
C GLU A 5 -24.78 16.56 -22.06
N TYR A 6 -24.91 17.27 -20.94
CA TYR A 6 -24.07 18.43 -20.65
C TYR A 6 -22.78 17.96 -19.99
N ASP A 7 -21.69 18.38 -20.62
CA ASP A 7 -20.27 18.11 -20.38
C ASP A 7 -19.74 18.83 -19.12
N PHE A 8 -18.84 18.18 -18.40
CA PHE A 8 -18.27 18.73 -17.16
C PHE A 8 -17.05 19.63 -17.48
N ASP A 9 -17.24 20.95 -17.34
CA ASP A 9 -16.21 21.99 -17.53
C ASP A 9 -15.14 21.96 -16.42
N THR A 10 -13.88 21.77 -16.80
CA THR A 10 -12.74 21.64 -15.86
C THR A 10 -12.09 22.98 -15.48
N SER A 11 -12.49 24.08 -16.11
CA SER A 11 -12.02 25.43 -15.79
C SER A 11 -12.83 26.10 -14.68
N VAL A 12 -14.02 25.57 -14.40
CA VAL A 12 -14.87 25.94 -13.27
C VAL A 12 -14.63 24.96 -12.13
N ALA A 13 -14.24 25.46 -10.96
CA ALA A 13 -14.08 24.61 -9.78
C ALA A 13 -15.42 23.97 -9.42
N HIS A 14 -15.52 22.66 -9.59
CA HIS A 14 -16.69 21.90 -9.19
C HIS A 14 -16.92 22.08 -7.68
N PRO A 15 -18.15 22.38 -7.22
CA PRO A 15 -18.41 22.69 -5.81
C PRO A 15 -17.90 21.60 -4.83
N ALA A 16 -17.85 20.35 -5.28
CA ALA A 16 -17.22 19.24 -4.53
C ALA A 16 -15.76 19.53 -4.11
N ARG A 17 -14.94 20.19 -4.95
CA ARG A 17 -13.53 20.50 -4.64
C ARG A 17 -13.36 21.58 -3.58
N VAL A 18 -14.35 22.45 -3.39
CA VAL A 18 -14.32 23.47 -2.34
C VAL A 18 -14.67 22.84 -0.99
N TYR A 19 -15.60 21.89 -0.96
CA TYR A 19 -15.98 21.18 0.26
C TYR A 19 -14.83 20.33 0.82
N ASP A 20 -14.03 19.66 -0.02
CA ASP A 20 -12.85 18.87 0.42
C ASP A 20 -11.76 19.71 1.09
N TYR A 21 -11.53 20.92 0.58
CA TYR A 21 -10.56 21.86 1.15
C TYR A 21 -11.00 22.39 2.52
N TRP A 22 -12.30 22.65 2.69
CA TRP A 22 -12.86 23.19 3.95
C TRP A 22 -13.02 22.14 5.06
N LEU A 23 -13.16 20.86 4.70
CA LEU A 23 -13.31 19.75 5.65
C LEU A 23 -11.99 19.03 5.99
N GLY A 24 -10.86 19.45 5.40
CA GLY A 24 -9.55 18.82 5.62
C GLY A 24 -9.45 17.40 5.04
N GLY A 25 -10.15 17.15 3.92
CA GLY A 25 -10.33 15.84 3.31
C GLY A 25 -9.04 15.14 2.89
N LYS A 26 -8.99 13.82 3.13
CA LYS A 26 -7.81 12.93 2.99
C LYS A 26 -7.74 12.21 1.63
N ASP A 27 -8.54 12.62 0.66
CA ASP A 27 -8.64 11.91 -0.62
C ASP A 27 -7.64 12.47 -1.64
N ASN A 28 -6.37 12.14 -1.43
CA ASN A 28 -5.37 12.17 -2.49
C ASN A 28 -5.61 10.96 -3.42
N PHE A 29 -6.59 11.07 -4.32
CA PHE A 29 -6.65 10.17 -5.46
C PHE A 29 -5.50 10.51 -6.41
N VAL A 30 -4.36 9.84 -6.21
CA VAL A 30 -3.23 9.93 -7.14
C VAL A 30 -3.74 9.60 -8.56
N PRO A 31 -3.28 10.27 -9.62
CA PRO A 31 -3.79 10.02 -10.97
C PRO A 31 -3.42 8.62 -11.47
N PRO A 32 -4.12 8.10 -12.50
CA PRO A 32 -3.66 6.94 -13.26
C PRO A 32 -2.18 7.09 -13.64
N GLY A 33 -1.44 5.99 -13.58
CA GLY A 33 0.01 5.94 -13.76
C GLY A 33 0.82 6.07 -12.45
N SER A 34 0.19 6.46 -11.34
CA SER A 34 0.87 6.56 -10.04
C SER A 34 1.17 5.19 -9.43
N PHE A 35 2.09 5.13 -8.47
CA PHE A 35 2.49 3.90 -7.80
C PHE A 35 2.31 3.97 -6.27
N LEU A 36 1.95 2.84 -5.67
CA LEU A 36 1.99 2.58 -4.24
C LEU A 36 3.12 1.59 -3.95
N ALA A 37 4.01 1.93 -3.01
CA ALA A 37 5.04 1.04 -2.51
C ALA A 37 4.90 0.89 -0.99
N ILE A 38 4.85 -0.35 -0.50
CA ILE A 38 4.71 -0.66 0.93
C ILE A 38 5.80 -1.65 1.35
N THR A 39 6.39 -1.39 2.51
CA THR A 39 7.06 -2.40 3.33
C THR A 39 6.26 -2.58 4.62
N GLN A 40 5.82 -3.80 4.89
CA GLN A 40 4.89 -4.12 5.97
C GLN A 40 5.45 -5.25 6.83
N PRO A 41 5.59 -5.06 8.14
CA PRO A 41 6.03 -6.12 9.04
C PRO A 41 5.13 -7.36 9.01
N ALA A 42 5.77 -8.50 8.82
CA ALA A 42 5.14 -9.80 8.64
C ALA A 42 4.79 -10.44 10.00
N SER A 43 3.59 -11.02 10.11
CA SER A 43 3.18 -11.86 11.24
C SER A 43 3.38 -13.36 11.01
N ASP A 44 3.52 -13.76 9.75
CA ASP A 44 3.57 -15.14 9.25
C ASP A 44 4.99 -15.61 8.87
N VAL A 45 5.98 -14.71 8.85
CA VAL A 45 7.41 -15.05 8.71
C VAL A 45 8.04 -15.22 10.08
N ASN A 46 8.58 -16.41 10.37
CA ASN A 46 9.07 -16.77 11.71
C ASN A 46 8.05 -16.44 12.81
N ALA A 47 6.79 -16.87 12.63
CA ALA A 47 5.62 -16.40 13.38
C ALA A 47 5.78 -16.34 14.90
N ALA A 48 6.41 -17.35 15.52
CA ALA A 48 6.67 -17.36 16.96
C ALA A 48 7.60 -16.22 17.41
N GLN A 49 8.70 -16.00 16.68
CA GLN A 49 9.61 -14.88 16.93
C GLN A 49 8.95 -13.54 16.60
N ALA A 50 8.12 -13.51 15.56
CA ALA A 50 7.37 -12.32 15.17
C ALA A 50 6.40 -11.86 16.26
N ALA A 51 5.65 -12.78 16.87
CA ALA A 51 4.72 -12.50 17.97
C ALA A 51 5.45 -11.96 19.20
N ALA A 52 6.52 -12.65 19.64
CA ALA A 52 7.33 -12.20 20.77
C ALA A 52 7.97 -10.82 20.51
N GLY A 53 8.51 -10.62 19.31
CA GLY A 53 9.09 -9.35 18.88
C GLY A 53 8.05 -8.22 18.84
N GLN A 54 6.85 -8.49 18.35
CA GLN A 54 5.75 -7.52 18.33
C GLN A 54 5.31 -7.12 19.75
N GLN A 55 5.13 -8.10 20.65
CA GLN A 55 4.74 -7.82 22.04
C GLN A 55 5.78 -6.94 22.73
N LYS A 56 7.07 -7.28 22.58
CA LYS A 56 8.17 -6.49 23.13
C LYS A 56 8.19 -5.07 22.56
N TYR A 57 8.13 -4.92 21.24
CA TYR A 57 8.12 -3.60 20.59
C TYR A 57 6.93 -2.76 21.08
N ASN A 58 5.72 -3.32 21.05
CA ASN A 58 4.49 -2.61 21.41
C ASN A 58 4.41 -2.22 22.89
N SER A 59 5.13 -2.90 23.79
CA SER A 59 5.23 -2.48 25.19
C SER A 59 6.13 -1.27 25.42
N GLN A 60 6.95 -0.90 24.43
CA GLN A 60 8.00 0.11 24.55
C GLN A 60 7.71 1.40 23.77
N VAL A 61 6.64 1.41 22.97
CA VAL A 61 6.29 2.55 22.10
C VAL A 61 4.85 2.99 22.30
N ASN A 62 4.58 4.28 22.13
CA ASN A 62 3.22 4.81 22.18
C ASN A 62 2.40 4.41 20.93
N THR A 63 3.04 4.38 19.76
CA THR A 63 2.43 3.97 18.49
C THR A 63 2.72 2.50 18.22
N LYS A 64 1.74 1.64 18.47
CA LYS A 64 1.87 0.19 18.34
C LYS A 64 2.00 -0.23 16.88
N GLN A 65 2.84 -1.22 16.64
CA GLN A 65 2.95 -1.91 15.36
C GLN A 65 1.90 -3.02 15.25
N THR A 66 1.22 -3.04 14.10
CA THR A 66 0.40 -4.17 13.67
C THR A 66 1.15 -4.93 12.59
N ARG A 67 1.57 -6.16 12.91
CA ARG A 67 2.10 -7.11 11.92
C ARG A 67 0.93 -7.73 11.15
N ARG A 68 1.15 -8.07 9.89
CA ARG A 68 0.13 -8.59 8.98
C ARG A 68 0.67 -9.80 8.23
N THR A 69 -0.22 -10.71 7.82
CA THR A 69 0.17 -11.80 6.93
C THR A 69 0.48 -11.27 5.53
N ARG A 70 1.01 -12.12 4.66
CA ARG A 70 1.20 -11.79 3.25
C ARG A 70 -0.12 -11.40 2.58
N GLU A 71 -1.18 -12.15 2.83
CA GLU A 71 -2.52 -11.93 2.25
C GLU A 71 -3.12 -10.61 2.73
N GLN A 72 -3.03 -10.33 4.04
CA GLN A 72 -3.48 -9.05 4.60
C GLN A 72 -2.66 -7.86 4.07
N THR A 73 -1.39 -8.08 3.74
CA THR A 73 -0.57 -7.05 3.09
C THR A 73 -0.99 -6.86 1.64
N ALA A 74 -1.33 -7.93 0.92
CA ALA A 74 -1.80 -7.85 -0.46
C ALA A 74 -3.09 -7.02 -0.60
N GLN A 75 -3.98 -7.06 0.40
CA GLN A 75 -5.22 -6.29 0.43
C GLN A 75 -5.01 -4.76 0.36
N PHE A 76 -3.85 -4.23 0.75
CA PHE A 76 -3.56 -2.80 0.56
C PHE A 76 -3.48 -2.39 -0.92
N PHE A 77 -3.32 -3.36 -1.81
CA PHE A 77 -3.20 -3.15 -3.24
C PHE A 77 -4.48 -3.52 -4.00
N ASP A 78 -5.59 -3.79 -3.31
CA ASP A 78 -6.88 -4.06 -3.96
C ASP A 78 -7.26 -2.88 -4.88
N GLY A 79 -7.58 -3.19 -6.14
CA GLY A 79 -7.86 -2.18 -7.17
C GLY A 79 -6.62 -1.56 -7.85
N LEU A 80 -5.42 -2.02 -7.51
CA LEU A 80 -4.17 -1.66 -8.18
C LEU A 80 -3.57 -2.86 -8.92
N GLU A 81 -2.72 -2.60 -9.91
CA GLU A 81 -1.99 -3.64 -10.62
C GLU A 81 -0.62 -3.88 -9.97
N LEU A 82 -0.42 -5.06 -9.38
CA LEU A 82 0.85 -5.42 -8.75
C LEU A 82 1.97 -5.56 -9.79
N VAL A 83 3.07 -4.85 -9.55
CA VAL A 83 4.29 -4.98 -10.34
C VAL A 83 4.97 -6.30 -9.97
N PRO A 84 5.40 -7.14 -10.94
CA PRO A 84 6.15 -8.36 -10.64
C PRO A 84 7.39 -8.07 -9.78
N PRO A 85 7.68 -8.90 -8.75
CA PRO A 85 7.10 -10.22 -8.47
C PRO A 85 5.83 -10.22 -7.61
N GLY A 86 5.20 -9.07 -7.36
CA GLY A 86 4.09 -8.92 -6.43
C GLY A 86 4.57 -8.84 -4.98
N VAL A 87 3.82 -9.42 -4.05
CA VAL A 87 4.14 -9.40 -2.61
C VAL A 87 5.13 -10.51 -2.25
N VAL A 88 6.35 -10.11 -1.90
CA VAL A 88 7.48 -10.99 -1.51
C VAL A 88 8.20 -10.42 -0.28
N GLN A 89 9.07 -11.18 0.37
CA GLN A 89 9.91 -10.61 1.44
C GLN A 89 10.81 -9.51 0.86
N CYS A 90 11.06 -8.43 1.62
CA CYS A 90 11.72 -7.23 1.09
C CYS A 90 13.05 -7.50 0.36
N HIS A 91 13.89 -8.39 0.90
CA HIS A 91 15.17 -8.76 0.28
C HIS A 91 15.05 -9.59 -1.01
N ARG A 92 13.85 -10.07 -1.35
CA ARG A 92 13.54 -10.83 -2.57
C ARG A 92 12.88 -9.96 -3.65
N TRP A 93 12.65 -8.68 -3.39
CA TRP A 93 12.08 -7.78 -4.38
C TRP A 93 13.17 -7.27 -5.33
N LYS A 94 13.24 -7.85 -6.54
CA LYS A 94 14.26 -7.57 -7.57
C LYS A 94 15.70 -7.51 -7.02
N PRO A 95 16.19 -8.59 -6.40
CA PRO A 95 17.52 -8.62 -5.79
C PRO A 95 18.63 -8.59 -6.85
N ALA A 96 19.85 -8.29 -6.42
CA ALA A 96 21.04 -8.48 -7.26
C ALA A 96 21.23 -9.98 -7.61
N PRO A 97 21.84 -10.32 -8.77
CA PRO A 97 22.00 -11.71 -9.21
C PRO A 97 22.73 -12.63 -8.20
N ASP A 98 23.62 -12.07 -7.40
CA ASP A 98 24.45 -12.76 -6.40
C ASP A 98 23.98 -12.54 -4.95
N ALA A 99 22.78 -11.97 -4.76
CA ALA A 99 22.24 -11.73 -3.43
C ALA A 99 21.99 -13.05 -2.67
N ASP A 100 22.42 -13.10 -1.41
CA ASP A 100 22.05 -14.19 -0.51
C ASP A 100 20.58 -14.03 -0.05
N LEU A 101 19.73 -14.96 -0.48
CA LEU A 101 18.31 -15.02 -0.15
C LEU A 101 17.96 -16.14 0.85
N SER A 102 18.99 -16.78 1.44
CA SER A 102 18.84 -17.93 2.34
C SER A 102 18.14 -17.56 3.64
N ARG A 103 18.40 -16.35 4.17
CA ARG A 103 17.73 -15.86 5.38
C ARG A 103 16.33 -15.37 5.07
N GLU A 104 15.41 -15.64 5.96
CA GLU A 104 14.11 -14.96 5.92
C GLU A 104 14.20 -13.56 6.53
N VAL A 105 13.44 -12.63 5.96
CA VAL A 105 13.24 -11.29 6.52
C VAL A 105 11.77 -11.10 6.85
N SER A 106 11.48 -10.68 8.08
CA SER A 106 10.13 -10.56 8.63
C SER A 106 9.36 -9.31 8.14
N ASP A 107 9.50 -8.95 6.88
CA ASP A 107 8.78 -7.86 6.22
C ASP A 107 8.35 -8.26 4.81
N TRP A 108 7.09 -8.01 4.48
CA TRP A 108 6.55 -8.09 3.13
C TRP A 108 6.77 -6.77 2.40
N ALA A 109 7.11 -6.83 1.11
CA ALA A 109 7.26 -5.68 0.24
C ALA A 109 6.53 -5.90 -1.09
N ALA A 110 5.94 -4.84 -1.61
CA ALA A 110 5.32 -4.82 -2.93
C ALA A 110 5.22 -3.39 -3.47
N VAL A 111 5.09 -3.32 -4.80
CA VAL A 111 4.80 -2.11 -5.56
C VAL A 111 3.61 -2.41 -6.46
N ALA A 112 2.65 -1.49 -6.55
CA ALA A 112 1.53 -1.57 -7.47
C ALA A 112 1.30 -0.24 -8.19
N GLN A 113 0.77 -0.31 -9.40
CA GLN A 113 0.42 0.84 -10.23
C GLN A 113 -1.10 1.06 -10.21
N LYS A 114 -1.51 2.32 -10.14
CA LYS A 114 -2.89 2.73 -10.40
C LYS A 114 -3.08 2.87 -11.91
N ILE A 115 -4.02 2.12 -12.50
CA ILE A 115 -4.22 2.08 -13.96
C ILE A 115 -5.34 3.02 -14.42
N GLY A 116 -6.35 3.28 -13.57
CA GLY A 116 -7.52 4.11 -13.88
C GLY A 116 -7.92 5.04 -12.73
#